data_AF-A0A2E1X171-F1
#
_entry.id   AF-A0A2E1X171-F1
#
_cell.length_a   1.000
_cell.length_b   1.000
_cell.length_c   1.000
_cell.angle_alpha   90.00
_cell.angle_beta   90.00
_cell.angle_gamma   90.00
#
_symmetry.space_group_name_H-M   'P 1'
#
loop_
_entity.id
_entity.type
_entity.pdbx_description
1 polymer ?
#
loop_
_entity_poly.entity_id
_entity_poly.type
_entity_poly.pdbx_seq_one_letter_code
_entity_poly.pdbx_strand_id
1 'polypeptide(L)'
;MSRKLLSLFVATLVTVGLMAPALAGGGGGDPAYTISASGPERVTEGADFTASVILDNNGGDLAGWSYGVCIDPAEMTANAFGPSDSDTANCGALPGFVTNTIYVDGSGWSQAMVIDLFGLCTLAGGTTGFVTLTVDCTMNAPAGSEACMAVCDTLGTPPVAVVVVPGGGSSVPPVTVDDCVGSNEAPQAIPFRRGDSNDDGIVNIADIVWMLAEMFLAGPSTDCVGADDTNSDGTLDAADAVFLASALFSSGPDPAAPGHIDCGLDGDPDPADCATYSSCP
;
A
#
# COMPACT_ATOMS: atom_id res chain seq x y z
N MET A 1 -39.63 40.26 23.76
CA MET A 1 -38.67 40.27 22.63
C MET A 1 -37.39 39.63 23.10
N SER A 2 -37.18 38.33 22.88
CA SER A 2 -35.90 37.68 23.16
C SER A 2 -35.56 36.80 21.96
N ARG A 3 -34.52 37.23 21.23
CA ARG A 3 -34.06 36.61 19.98
C ARG A 3 -33.24 35.37 20.32
N LYS A 4 -33.68 34.20 19.85
CA LYS A 4 -32.90 32.96 19.84
C LYS A 4 -31.72 33.16 18.86
N LEU A 5 -30.49 33.10 19.35
CA LEU A 5 -29.30 32.95 18.50
C LEU A 5 -29.13 31.45 18.20
N LEU A 6 -29.29 31.08 16.93
CA LEU A 6 -28.97 29.77 16.39
C LEU A 6 -27.52 29.86 15.87
N SER A 7 -26.57 29.24 16.57
CA SER A 7 -25.17 29.17 16.12
C SER A 7 -25.04 28.07 15.08
N LEU A 8 -24.95 28.45 13.82
CA LEU A 8 -24.70 27.57 12.69
C LEU A 8 -23.19 27.28 12.61
N PHE A 9 -22.75 26.14 13.14
CA PHE A 9 -21.38 25.66 12.94
C PHE A 9 -21.26 25.12 11.51
N VAL A 10 -20.65 25.92 10.63
CA VAL A 10 -20.21 25.47 9.30
C VAL A 10 -18.88 24.74 9.52
N ALA A 11 -18.93 23.41 9.56
CA ALA A 11 -17.73 22.57 9.50
C ALA A 11 -17.08 22.80 8.13
N THR A 12 -16.00 23.57 8.12
CA THR A 12 -15.21 23.79 6.92
C THR A 12 -14.32 22.55 6.79
N LEU A 13 -14.72 21.63 5.92
CA LEU A 13 -13.95 20.45 5.56
C LEU A 13 -12.66 20.94 4.89
N VAL A 14 -11.57 21.05 5.65
CA VAL A 14 -10.23 21.27 5.09
C VAL A 14 -9.81 19.93 4.53
N THR A 15 -10.13 19.70 3.25
CA THR A 15 -9.44 18.67 2.47
C THR A 15 -7.98 19.09 2.38
N VAL A 16 -7.13 18.51 3.21
CA VAL A 16 -5.69 18.47 2.98
C VAL A 16 -5.52 17.63 1.72
N GLY A 17 -5.50 18.29 0.56
CA GLY A 17 -5.08 17.65 -0.66
C GLY A 17 -3.64 17.22 -0.45
N LEU A 18 -3.42 15.91 -0.31
CA LEU A 18 -2.10 15.31 -0.41
C LEU A 18 -1.61 15.64 -1.83
N MET A 19 -0.81 16.69 -1.95
CA MET A 19 -0.05 16.94 -3.17
C MET A 19 1.05 15.90 -3.17
N ALA A 20 0.79 14.76 -3.80
CA ALA A 20 1.86 13.92 -4.30
C ALA A 20 2.80 14.84 -5.10
N PRO A 21 4.13 14.77 -4.91
CA PRO A 21 5.04 15.48 -5.78
C PRO A 21 4.78 14.94 -7.19
N ALA A 22 4.24 15.79 -8.07
CA ALA A 22 4.11 15.48 -9.47
C ALA A 22 5.53 15.24 -10.02
N LEU A 23 5.92 13.98 -10.12
CA LEU A 23 7.04 13.59 -10.96
C LEU A 23 6.63 13.97 -12.39
N ALA A 24 7.30 14.97 -12.93
CA ALA A 24 7.02 15.47 -14.27
C ALA A 24 7.47 14.42 -15.30
N GLY A 25 6.54 13.62 -15.81
CA GLY A 25 6.81 12.54 -16.77
C GLY A 25 5.81 12.43 -17.92
N GLY A 26 5.34 13.56 -18.48
CA GLY A 26 4.36 13.56 -19.58
C GLY A 26 4.78 14.40 -20.77
N GLY A 27 5.97 14.17 -21.32
CA GLY A 27 6.46 14.83 -22.54
C GLY A 27 5.87 14.19 -23.79
N GLY A 28 5.37 15.00 -24.73
CA GLY A 28 4.80 14.52 -26.00
C GLY A 28 5.75 13.60 -26.77
N GLY A 29 5.45 12.31 -26.77
CA GLY A 29 6.08 11.27 -27.59
C GLY A 29 5.24 10.89 -28.80
N ASP A 30 5.77 10.00 -29.64
CA ASP A 30 5.01 9.42 -30.74
C ASP A 30 3.91 8.49 -30.20
N PRO A 31 2.61 8.78 -30.44
CA PRO A 31 1.51 7.99 -29.92
C PRO A 31 1.44 6.56 -30.50
N ALA A 32 2.25 6.25 -31.51
CA ALA A 32 2.42 4.90 -32.01
C ALA A 32 3.15 3.99 -31.01
N TYR A 33 3.84 4.55 -30.01
CA TYR A 33 4.62 3.78 -29.04
C TYR A 33 4.30 4.26 -27.63
N THR A 34 3.97 3.35 -26.73
CA THR A 34 3.73 3.68 -25.31
C THR A 34 4.57 2.79 -24.42
N ILE A 35 5.27 3.39 -23.45
CA ILE A 35 5.91 2.67 -22.34
C ILE A 35 5.15 3.03 -21.07
N SER A 36 4.61 2.02 -20.40
CA SER A 36 3.87 2.18 -19.17
C SER A 36 4.54 1.43 -18.02
N ALA A 37 4.70 2.11 -16.88
CA ALA A 37 4.88 1.42 -15.61
C ALA A 37 3.53 0.84 -15.17
N SER A 38 3.54 -0.27 -14.45
CA SER A 38 2.33 -0.90 -13.93
C SER A 38 2.61 -1.68 -12.65
N GLY A 39 1.78 -1.49 -11.65
CA GLY A 39 1.74 -2.25 -10.41
C GLY A 39 0.31 -2.71 -10.07
N PRO A 40 0.15 -3.42 -8.94
CA PRO A 40 -1.17 -3.66 -8.36
C PRO A 40 -1.82 -2.35 -7.87
N GLU A 41 -3.14 -2.36 -7.71
CA GLU A 41 -3.88 -1.17 -7.24
C GLU A 41 -3.49 -0.78 -5.81
N ARG A 42 -3.39 -1.76 -4.89
CA ARG A 42 -2.91 -1.53 -3.52
C ARG A 42 -2.06 -2.66 -2.97
N VAL A 43 -1.13 -2.31 -2.07
CA VAL A 43 -0.20 -3.22 -1.36
C VAL A 43 -0.09 -2.77 0.09
N THR A 44 0.00 -3.70 1.05
CA THR A 44 0.24 -3.35 2.45
C THR A 44 1.68 -2.88 2.65
N GLU A 45 1.89 -1.86 3.48
CA GLU A 45 3.24 -1.42 3.88
C GLU A 45 4.07 -2.61 4.38
N GLY A 46 5.31 -2.72 3.90
CA GLY A 46 6.24 -3.81 4.19
C GLY A 46 6.02 -5.09 3.37
N ALA A 47 4.97 -5.18 2.54
CA ALA A 47 4.74 -6.34 1.67
C ALA A 47 5.46 -6.19 0.32
N ASP A 48 5.81 -7.33 -0.27
CA ASP A 48 6.41 -7.41 -1.59
C ASP A 48 5.33 -7.49 -2.68
N PHE A 49 5.62 -6.90 -3.85
CA PHE A 49 4.79 -6.96 -5.04
C PHE A 49 5.63 -6.93 -6.31
N THR A 50 5.04 -7.31 -7.45
CA THR A 50 5.71 -7.26 -8.75
C THR A 50 5.23 -6.05 -9.54
N ALA A 51 6.15 -5.16 -9.88
CA ALA A 51 5.96 -4.12 -10.88
C ALA A 51 6.33 -4.65 -12.27
N SER A 52 5.69 -4.12 -13.31
CA SER A 52 5.94 -4.46 -14.71
C SER A 52 6.10 -3.19 -15.54
N VAL A 53 6.93 -3.26 -16.57
CA VAL A 53 7.02 -2.23 -17.60
C VAL A 53 6.53 -2.79 -18.92
N ILE A 54 5.48 -2.19 -19.46
CA ILE A 54 4.75 -2.68 -20.63
C ILE A 54 5.05 -1.76 -21.82
N LEU A 55 5.29 -2.37 -22.99
CA LEU A 55 5.48 -1.69 -24.26
C LEU A 55 4.30 -2.01 -25.18
N ASP A 56 3.58 -0.96 -25.58
CA ASP A 56 2.60 -1.00 -26.67
C ASP A 56 3.21 -0.40 -27.94
N ASN A 57 3.41 -1.24 -28.95
CA ASN A 57 3.91 -0.89 -30.27
C ASN A 57 2.76 -0.89 -31.29
N ASN A 58 2.11 0.25 -31.49
CA ASN A 58 1.13 0.49 -32.56
C ASN A 58 1.77 1.05 -33.84
N GLY A 59 3.10 1.18 -33.87
CA GLY A 59 3.87 1.69 -35.01
C GLY A 59 4.40 0.58 -35.90
N GLY A 60 5.58 0.81 -36.47
CA GLY A 60 6.33 -0.20 -37.22
C GLY A 60 7.16 -1.12 -36.32
N ASP A 61 7.82 -2.08 -36.96
CA ASP A 61 8.71 -3.02 -36.29
C ASP A 61 9.83 -2.32 -35.50
N LEU A 62 10.05 -2.75 -34.27
CA LEU A 62 11.10 -2.23 -33.38
C LEU A 62 12.31 -3.17 -33.33
N ALA A 63 13.51 -2.60 -33.32
CA ALA A 63 14.79 -3.29 -33.16
C ALA A 63 15.31 -3.25 -31.71
N GLY A 64 14.74 -2.41 -30.86
CA GLY A 64 15.15 -2.26 -29.46
C GLY A 64 14.50 -1.05 -28.78
N TRP A 65 14.81 -0.88 -27.50
CA TRP A 65 14.30 0.19 -26.65
C TRP A 65 15.23 0.44 -25.46
N SER A 66 15.07 1.60 -24.83
CA SER A 66 15.64 1.89 -23.52
C SER A 66 14.74 2.83 -22.74
N TYR A 67 14.78 2.72 -21.40
CA TYR A 67 14.05 3.58 -20.49
C TYR A 67 14.61 3.45 -19.07
N GLY A 68 14.34 4.46 -18.23
CA GLY A 68 14.41 4.36 -16.77
C GLY A 68 13.02 4.40 -16.16
N VAL A 69 12.88 3.84 -14.95
CA VAL A 69 11.71 4.01 -14.08
C VAL A 69 12.21 4.54 -12.75
N CYS A 70 11.81 5.76 -12.42
CA CYS A 70 12.14 6.46 -11.20
C CYS A 70 11.12 6.14 -10.11
N ILE A 71 11.60 5.93 -8.90
CA ILE A 71 10.78 5.76 -7.68
C ILE A 71 11.31 6.67 -6.58
N ASP A 72 10.50 6.94 -5.57
CA ASP A 72 10.98 7.51 -4.32
C ASP A 72 11.49 6.37 -3.41
N PRO A 73 12.80 6.31 -3.07
CA PRO A 73 13.32 5.26 -2.19
C PRO A 73 12.74 5.28 -0.77
N ALA A 74 12.10 6.38 -0.34
CA ALA A 74 11.37 6.42 0.92
C ALA A 74 10.06 5.62 0.85
N GLU A 75 9.46 5.49 -0.33
CA GLU A 75 8.12 4.96 -0.53
C GLU A 75 8.11 3.57 -1.21
N MET A 76 9.19 3.22 -1.93
CA MET A 76 9.32 1.93 -2.62
C MET A 76 10.77 1.49 -2.74
N THR A 77 11.04 0.19 -2.56
CA THR A 77 12.35 -0.42 -2.83
C THR A 77 12.25 -1.37 -4.02
N ALA A 78 13.14 -1.24 -5.00
CA ALA A 78 13.32 -2.25 -6.06
C ALA A 78 14.36 -3.29 -5.63
N ASN A 79 13.98 -4.58 -5.65
CA ASN A 79 14.78 -5.67 -5.07
C ASN A 79 15.48 -6.52 -6.13
N ALA A 80 14.73 -7.01 -7.11
CA ALA A 80 15.22 -7.97 -8.09
C ALA A 80 14.46 -7.89 -9.41
N PHE A 81 15.07 -8.37 -10.49
CA PHE A 81 14.39 -8.53 -11.77
C PHE A 81 13.75 -9.92 -11.87
N GLY A 82 12.52 -9.95 -12.36
CA GLY A 82 11.78 -11.17 -12.66
C GLY A 82 11.81 -11.54 -14.15
N PRO A 83 11.13 -12.63 -14.54
CA PRO A 83 10.98 -13.03 -15.94
C PRO A 83 10.12 -12.04 -16.73
N SER A 84 10.41 -11.86 -18.01
CA SER A 84 9.67 -10.95 -18.89
C SER A 84 9.61 -11.47 -20.33
N ASP A 85 8.74 -10.92 -21.17
CA ASP A 85 8.66 -11.30 -22.60
C ASP A 85 9.98 -10.98 -23.32
N SER A 86 10.71 -9.97 -22.81
CA SER A 86 11.99 -9.52 -23.33
C SER A 86 13.09 -10.59 -23.30
N ASP A 87 12.97 -11.58 -22.42
CA ASP A 87 13.92 -12.71 -22.31
C ASP A 87 13.95 -13.57 -23.58
N THR A 88 12.93 -13.47 -24.44
CA THR A 88 12.81 -14.21 -25.69
C THR A 88 12.58 -13.32 -26.92
N ALA A 89 12.85 -12.02 -26.81
CA ALA A 89 12.54 -11.03 -27.84
C ALA A 89 13.19 -11.31 -29.21
N ASN A 90 14.32 -12.03 -29.24
CA ASN A 90 15.06 -12.33 -30.46
C ASN A 90 14.50 -13.57 -31.18
N CYS A 91 13.27 -13.48 -31.69
CA CYS A 91 12.56 -14.60 -32.33
C CYS A 91 12.48 -15.87 -31.47
N GLY A 92 12.32 -15.75 -30.15
CA GLY A 92 12.30 -16.87 -29.21
C GLY A 92 13.65 -17.17 -28.55
N ALA A 93 14.72 -16.45 -28.92
CA ALA A 93 16.04 -16.53 -28.28
C ALA A 93 16.30 -15.31 -27.39
N LEU A 94 17.39 -15.38 -26.60
CA LEU A 94 17.87 -14.27 -25.79
C LEU A 94 18.16 -13.02 -26.67
N PRO A 95 17.92 -11.81 -26.13
CA PRO A 95 18.21 -10.57 -26.84
C PRO A 95 19.69 -10.45 -27.20
N GLY A 96 19.97 -9.84 -28.35
CA GLY A 96 21.33 -9.59 -28.82
C GLY A 96 22.13 -8.68 -27.89
N PHE A 97 21.44 -7.80 -27.17
CA PHE A 97 21.98 -7.05 -26.04
C PHE A 97 20.86 -6.74 -25.05
N VAL A 98 21.14 -6.91 -23.76
CA VAL A 98 20.27 -6.42 -22.68
C VAL A 98 21.14 -5.98 -21.51
N THR A 99 20.78 -4.85 -20.91
CA THR A 99 21.28 -4.45 -19.60
C THR A 99 20.10 -3.98 -18.76
N ASN A 100 19.97 -4.60 -17.58
CA ASN A 100 19.00 -4.22 -16.57
C ASN A 100 19.81 -3.76 -15.34
N THR A 101 19.50 -2.60 -14.78
CA THR A 101 20.22 -2.04 -13.63
C THR A 101 19.23 -1.55 -12.59
N ILE A 102 19.35 -2.02 -11.35
CA ILE A 102 18.75 -1.39 -10.17
C ILE A 102 19.80 -0.46 -9.57
N TYR A 103 19.44 0.79 -9.33
CA TYR A 103 20.38 1.78 -8.83
C TYR A 103 20.52 1.68 -7.31
N VAL A 104 21.78 1.68 -6.85
CA VAL A 104 22.13 1.47 -5.43
C VAL A 104 21.70 2.60 -4.50
N ASP A 105 21.40 3.77 -5.05
CA ASP A 105 20.83 4.91 -4.32
C ASP A 105 19.31 4.78 -4.15
N GLY A 106 18.70 3.73 -4.68
CA GLY A 106 17.26 3.48 -4.61
C GLY A 106 16.43 4.36 -5.55
N SER A 107 17.07 5.12 -6.46
CA SER A 107 16.38 6.01 -7.40
C SER A 107 15.49 5.28 -8.42
N GLY A 108 15.64 3.96 -8.55
CA GLY A 108 14.79 3.11 -9.38
C GLY A 108 15.58 2.09 -10.19
N TRP A 109 15.12 1.82 -11.41
CA TRP A 109 15.77 0.88 -12.32
C TRP A 109 15.76 1.35 -13.78
N SER A 110 16.56 0.71 -14.61
CA SER A 110 16.61 0.98 -16.05
C SER A 110 16.80 -0.27 -16.86
N GLN A 111 16.39 -0.20 -18.12
CA GLN A 111 16.65 -1.22 -19.14
C GLN A 111 17.16 -0.56 -20.42
N ALA A 112 18.13 -1.21 -21.07
CA ALA A 112 18.41 -0.98 -22.48
C ALA A 112 18.54 -2.31 -23.20
N MET A 113 17.82 -2.47 -24.31
CA MET A 113 17.73 -3.70 -25.07
C MET A 113 17.92 -3.46 -26.56
N VAL A 114 18.72 -4.32 -27.20
CA VAL A 114 18.73 -4.53 -28.65
C VAL A 114 18.28 -5.96 -28.90
N ILE A 115 17.18 -6.11 -29.65
CA ILE A 115 16.56 -7.40 -29.92
C ILE A 115 17.52 -8.30 -30.68
N ASP A 116 18.03 -7.80 -31.80
CA ASP A 116 19.01 -8.49 -32.63
C ASP A 116 20.01 -7.48 -33.22
N LEU A 117 21.31 -7.75 -33.03
CA LEU A 117 22.39 -6.92 -33.55
C LEU A 117 22.50 -6.97 -35.08
N PHE A 118 21.90 -7.99 -35.72
CA PHE A 118 21.88 -8.14 -37.17
C PHE A 118 20.55 -7.68 -37.80
N GLY A 119 19.56 -7.30 -37.00
CA GLY A 119 18.27 -6.79 -37.45
C GLY A 119 17.41 -7.81 -38.21
N LEU A 120 17.63 -9.11 -38.01
CA LEU A 120 16.81 -10.19 -38.57
C LEU A 120 15.55 -10.44 -37.75
N CYS A 121 15.61 -10.14 -36.45
CA CYS A 121 14.48 -10.21 -35.53
C CYS A 121 14.11 -8.82 -35.03
N THR A 122 12.82 -8.53 -35.04
CA THR A 122 12.21 -7.30 -34.56
C THR A 122 10.97 -7.62 -33.74
N LEU A 123 10.57 -6.70 -32.87
CA LEU A 123 9.25 -6.72 -32.27
C LEU A 123 8.26 -6.19 -33.31
N ALA A 124 7.35 -7.04 -33.77
CA ALA A 124 6.42 -6.69 -34.84
C ALA A 124 5.55 -5.48 -34.48
N GLY A 125 5.29 -4.62 -35.47
CA GLY A 125 4.28 -3.57 -35.36
C GLY A 125 2.89 -4.15 -35.02
N GLY A 126 2.15 -3.44 -34.18
CA GLY A 126 0.86 -3.87 -33.63
C GLY A 126 0.94 -4.78 -32.39
N THR A 127 2.14 -4.99 -31.82
CA THR A 127 2.28 -5.74 -30.57
C THR A 127 1.87 -4.88 -29.37
N THR A 128 0.94 -5.36 -28.55
CA THR A 128 0.46 -4.66 -27.34
C THR A 128 0.60 -5.55 -26.12
N GLY A 129 0.78 -4.95 -24.94
CA GLY A 129 0.93 -5.68 -23.69
C GLY A 129 2.24 -6.43 -23.55
N PHE A 130 3.27 -6.06 -24.31
CA PHE A 130 4.57 -6.73 -24.26
C PHE A 130 5.30 -6.35 -22.97
N VAL A 131 5.53 -7.31 -22.08
CA VAL A 131 6.18 -7.06 -20.78
C VAL A 131 7.68 -7.00 -21.00
N THR A 132 8.24 -5.80 -21.03
CA THR A 132 9.67 -5.57 -21.27
C THR A 132 10.53 -5.88 -20.06
N LEU A 133 10.01 -5.70 -18.85
CA LEU A 133 10.72 -5.97 -17.61
C LEU A 133 9.71 -6.18 -16.48
N THR A 134 10.02 -7.09 -15.57
CA THR A 134 9.33 -7.21 -14.28
C THR A 134 10.34 -6.99 -13.16
N VAL A 135 9.89 -6.35 -12.09
CA VAL A 135 10.72 -6.00 -10.94
C VAL A 135 9.96 -6.37 -9.67
N ASP A 136 10.61 -7.13 -8.79
CA ASP A 136 10.12 -7.39 -7.45
C ASP A 136 10.44 -6.17 -6.60
N CYS A 137 9.41 -5.58 -6.00
CA CYS A 137 9.48 -4.37 -5.20
C CYS A 137 8.92 -4.62 -3.79
N THR A 138 9.39 -3.85 -2.82
CA THR A 138 8.81 -3.77 -1.47
C THR A 138 8.11 -2.42 -1.31
N MET A 139 6.89 -2.45 -0.79
CA MET A 139 6.13 -1.24 -0.45
C MET A 139 6.67 -0.65 0.85
N ASN A 140 7.13 0.60 0.84
CA ASN A 140 7.55 1.32 2.05
C ASN A 140 6.64 2.51 2.37
N ALA A 141 5.71 2.84 1.47
CA ALA A 141 4.86 4.00 1.64
C ALA A 141 3.96 3.83 2.87
N PRO A 142 3.86 4.84 3.75
CA PRO A 142 3.03 4.77 4.94
C PRO A 142 1.58 4.46 4.57
N ALA A 143 0.93 3.62 5.37
CA ALA A 143 -0.48 3.32 5.22
C ALA A 143 -1.38 4.53 4.85
N GLY A 144 -2.20 4.37 3.83
CA GLY A 144 -3.10 5.41 3.29
C GLY A 144 -2.45 6.42 2.34
N SER A 145 -1.15 6.27 2.02
CA SER A 145 -0.44 7.01 0.98
C SER A 145 -0.23 6.18 -0.30
N GLU A 146 0.57 6.67 -1.25
CA GLU A 146 0.83 6.01 -2.54
C GLU A 146 2.32 6.09 -2.91
N ALA A 147 2.84 5.04 -3.53
CA ALA A 147 4.19 5.00 -4.10
C ALA A 147 4.14 5.01 -5.63
N CYS A 148 4.76 6.01 -6.26
CA CYS A 148 4.70 6.18 -7.70
C CYS A 148 5.96 5.67 -8.43
N MET A 149 5.72 5.11 -9.61
CA MET A 149 6.70 4.70 -10.61
C MET A 149 6.55 5.60 -11.83
N ALA A 150 7.55 6.43 -12.09
CA ALA A 150 7.54 7.35 -13.22
C ALA A 150 8.56 6.93 -14.28
N VAL A 151 8.15 6.84 -15.54
CA VAL A 151 9.09 6.57 -16.63
C VAL A 151 9.94 7.82 -16.85
N CYS A 152 11.26 7.70 -16.73
CA CYS A 152 12.17 8.84 -16.64
C CYS A 152 13.48 8.63 -17.41
N ASP A 153 14.15 9.73 -17.74
CA ASP A 153 15.41 9.78 -18.50
C ASP A 153 16.60 10.30 -17.67
N THR A 154 16.47 10.31 -16.35
CA THR A 154 17.45 10.89 -15.41
C THR A 154 18.39 9.86 -14.78
N LEU A 155 18.07 8.57 -14.90
CA LEU A 155 18.79 7.49 -14.23
C LEU A 155 20.06 7.09 -14.99
N GLY A 156 21.15 6.87 -14.25
CA GLY A 156 22.44 6.45 -14.80
C GLY A 156 23.44 7.56 -15.06
N THR A 157 24.66 7.17 -15.39
CA THR A 157 25.75 8.10 -15.76
C THR A 157 26.54 7.52 -16.92
N PRO A 158 26.24 7.89 -18.18
CA PRO A 158 25.26 8.89 -18.61
C PRO A 158 23.79 8.47 -18.37
N PRO A 159 22.84 9.43 -18.31
CA PRO A 159 21.43 9.12 -18.17
C PRO A 159 20.90 8.24 -19.30
N VAL A 160 20.06 7.27 -18.96
CA VAL A 160 19.41 6.35 -19.91
C VAL A 160 18.23 7.07 -20.55
N ALA A 161 18.31 7.29 -21.86
CA ALA A 161 17.22 7.93 -22.60
C ALA A 161 15.99 7.01 -22.71
N VAL A 162 14.80 7.60 -22.64
CA VAL A 162 13.52 6.91 -22.91
C VAL A 162 13.25 6.94 -24.41
N VAL A 163 13.55 5.85 -25.11
CA VAL A 163 13.40 5.75 -26.57
C VAL A 163 13.04 4.34 -27.02
N VAL A 164 12.35 4.27 -28.15
CA VAL A 164 12.21 3.05 -28.96
C VAL A 164 12.96 3.23 -30.27
N VAL A 165 13.42 2.13 -30.88
CA VAL A 165 14.17 2.16 -32.14
C VAL A 165 13.42 1.38 -33.22
N PRO A 166 12.64 2.04 -34.08
CA PRO A 166 12.08 1.41 -35.27
C PRO A 166 13.16 0.87 -36.23
N GLY A 167 12.81 -0.11 -37.07
CA GLY A 167 13.69 -0.85 -37.99
C GLY A 167 14.51 -0.07 -39.03
N GLY A 168 14.66 1.25 -38.89
CA GLY A 168 15.53 2.14 -39.66
C GLY A 168 16.62 2.84 -38.84
N GLY A 169 16.76 2.49 -37.55
CA GLY A 169 17.88 2.91 -36.68
C GLY A 169 17.80 4.32 -36.08
N SER A 170 16.77 5.10 -36.41
CA SER A 170 16.51 6.38 -35.71
C SER A 170 15.64 6.11 -34.48
N SER A 171 16.08 6.58 -33.31
CA SER A 171 15.26 6.49 -32.11
C SER A 171 14.11 7.50 -32.13
N VAL A 172 12.99 7.11 -31.53
CA VAL A 172 11.79 7.94 -31.37
C VAL A 172 11.39 7.91 -29.90
N PRO A 173 11.05 9.05 -29.27
CA PRO A 173 10.52 9.06 -27.91
C PRO A 173 9.09 8.49 -27.91
N PRO A 174 8.79 7.46 -27.09
CA PRO A 174 7.43 6.97 -26.91
C PRO A 174 6.63 7.91 -26.01
N VAL A 175 5.30 7.74 -26.01
CA VAL A 175 4.46 8.24 -24.92
C VAL A 175 4.79 7.45 -23.65
N THR A 176 4.89 8.15 -22.53
CA THR A 176 5.12 7.54 -21.22
C THR A 176 3.84 7.56 -20.39
N VAL A 177 3.61 6.48 -19.65
CA VAL A 177 2.54 6.38 -18.67
C VAL A 177 3.13 5.93 -17.34
N ASP A 178 2.98 6.80 -16.36
CA ASP A 178 3.39 6.54 -14.99
C ASP A 178 2.28 5.76 -14.26
N ASP A 179 2.63 5.11 -13.15
CA ASP A 179 1.66 4.42 -12.31
C ASP A 179 1.96 4.61 -10.83
N CYS A 180 0.93 4.61 -9.99
CA CYS A 180 1.07 4.74 -8.55
C CYS A 180 0.35 3.58 -7.86
N VAL A 181 1.07 2.91 -6.97
CA VAL A 181 0.57 1.82 -6.16
C VAL A 181 0.13 2.39 -4.82
N GLY A 182 -1.15 2.20 -4.47
CA GLY A 182 -1.64 2.63 -3.16
C GLY A 182 -1.09 1.75 -2.04
N SER A 183 -0.70 2.36 -0.92
CA SER A 183 -0.54 1.61 0.32
C SER A 183 -1.93 1.31 0.91
N ASN A 184 -2.12 0.12 1.48
CA ASN A 184 -3.36 -0.18 2.20
C ASN A 184 -3.50 0.71 3.44
N GLU A 185 -4.74 1.00 3.83
CA GLU A 185 -4.98 1.66 5.12
C GLU A 185 -4.46 0.78 6.26
N ALA A 186 -3.94 1.43 7.30
CA ALA A 186 -3.60 0.73 8.52
C ALA A 186 -4.89 0.14 9.08
N PRO A 187 -4.86 -1.10 9.60
CA PRO A 187 -5.96 -1.61 10.40
C PRO A 187 -6.30 -0.57 11.47
N GLN A 188 -7.58 -0.24 11.61
CA GLN A 188 -8.02 0.76 12.57
C GLN A 188 -8.34 0.06 13.89
N ALA A 189 -7.89 0.64 15.00
CA ALA A 189 -8.35 0.22 16.31
C ALA A 189 -9.87 0.41 16.41
N ILE A 190 -10.57 -0.59 16.96
CA ILE A 190 -12.02 -0.58 17.11
C ILE A 190 -12.36 0.04 18.46
N PRO A 191 -13.24 1.04 18.54
CA PRO A 191 -13.72 1.55 19.82
C PRO A 191 -14.47 0.47 20.60
N PHE A 192 -14.22 0.39 21.90
CA PHE A 192 -14.86 -0.56 22.80
C PHE A 192 -15.20 0.09 24.14
N ARG A 193 -15.89 -0.64 25.03
CA ARG A 193 -16.03 -0.29 26.44
C ARG A 193 -15.24 -1.28 27.29
N ARG A 194 -14.34 -0.75 28.12
CA ARG A 194 -13.51 -1.57 29.00
C ARG A 194 -14.39 -2.21 30.08
N GLY A 195 -14.44 -3.54 30.11
CA GLY A 195 -15.28 -4.35 30.99
C GLY A 195 -16.59 -4.87 30.38
N ASP A 196 -16.88 -4.62 29.09
CA ASP A 196 -18.04 -5.21 28.39
C ASP A 196 -17.65 -6.51 27.68
N SER A 197 -17.28 -7.50 28.48
CA SER A 197 -16.72 -8.77 28.04
C SER A 197 -17.68 -9.62 27.23
N ASN A 198 -18.99 -9.47 27.43
CA ASN A 198 -19.99 -10.21 26.65
C ASN A 198 -20.51 -9.44 25.42
N ASP A 199 -19.94 -8.26 25.11
CA ASP A 199 -20.32 -7.36 24.02
C ASP A 199 -21.84 -7.12 23.96
N ASP A 200 -22.45 -6.82 25.12
CA ASP A 200 -23.89 -6.49 25.21
C ASP A 200 -24.18 -4.99 25.37
N GLY A 201 -23.12 -4.18 25.46
CA GLY A 201 -23.16 -2.72 25.55
C GLY A 201 -23.39 -2.21 26.97
N ILE A 202 -23.43 -3.08 27.99
CA ILE A 202 -23.71 -2.74 29.38
C ILE A 202 -22.71 -3.43 30.31
N VAL A 203 -21.72 -2.69 30.80
CA VAL A 203 -20.81 -3.20 31.82
C VAL A 203 -21.52 -3.45 33.16
N ASN A 204 -21.63 -4.72 33.56
CA ASN A 204 -22.30 -5.19 34.76
C ASN A 204 -21.70 -6.52 35.31
N ILE A 205 -22.46 -7.24 36.15
CA ILE A 205 -21.99 -8.51 36.73
C ILE A 205 -21.90 -9.65 35.70
N ALA A 206 -22.65 -9.56 34.61
CA ALA A 206 -22.62 -10.55 33.53
C ALA A 206 -21.23 -10.65 32.90
N ASP A 207 -20.53 -9.53 32.75
CA ASP A 207 -19.17 -9.47 32.20
C ASP A 207 -18.15 -10.17 33.08
N ILE A 208 -18.27 -10.00 34.40
CA ILE A 208 -17.43 -10.71 35.38
C ILE A 208 -17.64 -12.22 35.24
N VAL A 209 -18.89 -12.65 35.10
CA VAL A 209 -19.22 -14.08 34.91
C VAL A 209 -18.71 -14.58 33.56
N TRP A 210 -18.78 -13.74 32.53
CA TRP A 210 -18.27 -14.06 31.19
C TRP A 210 -16.76 -14.30 31.20
N MET A 211 -15.95 -13.36 31.70
CA MET A 211 -14.49 -13.50 31.83
C MET A 211 -14.11 -14.78 32.58
N LEU A 212 -14.74 -15.03 33.73
CA LEU A 212 -14.47 -16.24 34.51
C LEU A 212 -14.87 -17.53 33.77
N ALA A 213 -15.94 -17.49 32.99
CA ALA A 213 -16.37 -18.63 32.18
C ALA A 213 -15.40 -18.90 31.02
N GLU A 214 -14.95 -17.85 30.32
CA GLU A 214 -13.92 -17.94 29.29
C GLU A 214 -12.65 -18.59 29.84
N MET A 215 -12.11 -18.06 30.93
CA MET A 215 -10.85 -18.53 31.51
C MET A 215 -10.90 -19.94 32.10
N PHE A 216 -11.97 -20.27 32.83
CA PHE A 216 -11.98 -21.47 33.70
C PHE A 216 -12.96 -22.55 33.27
N LEU A 217 -13.93 -22.23 32.42
CA LEU A 217 -15.01 -23.14 32.03
C LEU A 217 -15.04 -23.45 30.53
N ALA A 218 -14.05 -22.99 29.77
CA ALA A 218 -14.05 -23.05 28.31
C ALA A 218 -15.34 -22.44 27.73
N GLY A 219 -15.76 -21.32 28.31
CA GLY A 219 -16.85 -20.50 27.81
C GLY A 219 -16.51 -19.85 26.46
N PRO A 220 -17.48 -19.15 25.84
CA PRO A 220 -17.20 -18.33 24.66
C PRO A 220 -16.18 -17.25 25.00
N SER A 221 -15.28 -16.95 24.06
CA SER A 221 -14.38 -15.80 24.13
C SER A 221 -15.02 -14.59 23.47
N THR A 222 -14.70 -13.38 23.92
CA THR A 222 -14.95 -12.18 23.12
C THR A 222 -13.84 -11.98 22.09
N ASP A 223 -14.19 -11.33 20.98
CA ASP A 223 -13.23 -10.93 19.95
C ASP A 223 -12.57 -9.59 20.29
N CYS A 224 -12.84 -9.03 21.48
CA CYS A 224 -12.33 -7.75 21.96
C CYS A 224 -11.57 -7.92 23.28
N VAL A 225 -10.28 -8.23 23.17
CA VAL A 225 -9.40 -8.46 24.33
C VAL A 225 -9.24 -7.20 25.18
N GLY A 226 -9.32 -6.01 24.58
CA GLY A 226 -9.32 -4.74 25.30
C GLY A 226 -10.53 -4.58 26.23
N ALA A 227 -11.68 -5.17 25.90
CA ALA A 227 -12.85 -5.17 26.77
C ALA A 227 -12.66 -6.10 27.98
N ASP A 228 -11.94 -7.21 27.81
CA ASP A 228 -11.66 -8.20 28.85
C ASP A 228 -10.52 -7.80 29.80
N ASP A 229 -9.49 -7.13 29.29
CA ASP A 229 -8.39 -6.58 30.09
C ASP A 229 -8.86 -5.32 30.83
N THR A 230 -9.69 -5.52 31.85
CA THR A 230 -10.34 -4.43 32.58
C THR A 230 -9.37 -3.62 33.42
N ASN A 231 -8.27 -4.24 33.87
CA ASN A 231 -7.25 -3.60 34.66
C ASN A 231 -6.14 -2.93 33.79
N SER A 232 -6.13 -3.23 32.48
CA SER A 232 -5.24 -2.68 31.45
C SER A 232 -3.77 -3.07 31.65
N ASP A 233 -3.49 -4.29 32.10
CA ASP A 233 -2.12 -4.82 32.28
C ASP A 233 -1.58 -5.62 31.09
N GLY A 234 -2.40 -5.76 30.04
CA GLY A 234 -2.09 -6.46 28.80
C GLY A 234 -2.40 -7.95 28.83
N THR A 235 -3.02 -8.47 29.90
CA THR A 235 -3.36 -9.88 30.02
C THR A 235 -4.74 -10.10 30.63
N LEU A 236 -5.59 -10.89 29.96
CA LEU A 236 -6.81 -11.38 30.58
C LEU A 236 -6.48 -12.42 31.66
N ASP A 237 -6.69 -12.06 32.92
CA ASP A 237 -6.62 -12.99 34.04
C ASP A 237 -7.69 -12.74 35.13
N ALA A 238 -7.57 -13.44 36.27
CA ALA A 238 -8.56 -13.37 37.34
C ALA A 238 -8.55 -12.00 38.05
N ALA A 239 -7.47 -11.23 37.93
CA ALA A 239 -7.37 -9.88 38.43
C ALA A 239 -8.33 -8.94 37.70
N ASP A 240 -8.64 -9.17 36.42
CA ASP A 240 -9.64 -8.40 35.67
C ASP A 240 -11.04 -8.55 36.25
N ALA A 241 -11.47 -9.79 36.44
CA ALA A 241 -12.76 -10.07 37.07
C ALA A 241 -12.88 -9.44 38.47
N VAL A 242 -11.79 -9.45 39.25
CA VAL A 242 -11.74 -8.83 40.58
C VAL A 242 -11.71 -7.30 40.49
N PHE A 243 -10.98 -6.74 39.53
CA PHE A 243 -10.87 -5.31 39.30
C PHE A 243 -12.23 -4.74 38.89
N LEU A 244 -12.90 -5.36 37.91
CA LEU A 244 -14.24 -4.96 37.48
C LEU A 244 -15.26 -5.08 38.61
N ALA A 245 -15.22 -6.16 39.39
CA ALA A 245 -16.08 -6.31 40.57
C ALA A 245 -15.86 -5.19 41.61
N SER A 246 -14.60 -4.79 41.81
CA SER A 246 -14.23 -3.71 42.72
C SER A 246 -14.74 -2.35 42.24
N ALA A 247 -14.55 -2.06 40.95
CA ALA A 247 -15.05 -0.85 40.30
C ALA A 247 -16.59 -0.74 40.42
N LEU A 248 -17.31 -1.82 40.10
CA LEU A 248 -18.78 -1.82 40.08
C LEU A 248 -19.43 -1.82 41.47
N PHE A 249 -18.86 -2.53 42.44
CA PHE A 249 -19.55 -2.84 43.70
C PHE A 249 -18.84 -2.36 44.97
N SER A 250 -17.58 -1.96 44.89
CA SER A 250 -16.75 -1.65 46.07
C SER A 250 -16.16 -0.24 46.06
N SER A 251 -16.63 0.64 45.18
CA SER A 251 -16.06 1.99 45.00
C SER A 251 -14.55 1.94 44.71
N GLY A 252 -14.13 0.91 43.96
CA GLY A 252 -12.78 0.84 43.40
C GLY A 252 -12.52 1.93 42.37
N PRO A 253 -11.29 2.03 41.86
CA PRO A 253 -11.00 2.93 40.74
C PRO A 253 -11.79 2.51 39.50
N ASP A 254 -12.23 3.49 38.71
CA ASP A 254 -12.82 3.21 37.40
C ASP A 254 -11.76 2.63 36.45
N PRO A 255 -12.14 1.73 35.51
CA PRO A 255 -11.23 1.27 34.46
C PRO A 255 -10.62 2.44 33.68
N ALA A 256 -9.37 2.26 33.27
CA ALA A 256 -8.69 3.21 32.40
C ALA A 256 -9.45 3.41 31.09
N ALA A 257 -9.13 4.49 30.35
CA ALA A 257 -9.72 4.73 29.03
C ALA A 257 -9.68 3.46 28.16
N PRO A 258 -10.72 3.14 27.38
CA PRO A 258 -11.93 3.95 27.14
C PRO A 258 -12.93 3.98 28.30
N GLY A 259 -12.72 3.18 29.34
CA GLY A 259 -13.59 3.10 30.51
C GLY A 259 -14.85 2.26 30.26
N HIS A 260 -15.68 2.14 31.29
CA HIS A 260 -16.85 1.24 31.29
C HIS A 260 -18.17 1.89 30.83
N ILE A 261 -18.17 3.21 30.58
CA ILE A 261 -19.38 3.99 30.29
C ILE A 261 -19.51 4.27 28.80
N ASP A 262 -18.54 5.01 28.27
CA ASP A 262 -18.55 5.49 26.89
C ASP A 262 -17.63 4.63 26.03
N CYS A 263 -18.00 4.45 24.76
CA CYS A 263 -17.10 3.87 23.77
C CYS A 263 -15.90 4.78 23.54
N GLY A 264 -14.74 4.18 23.35
CA GLY A 264 -13.54 4.92 22.96
C GLY A 264 -12.43 3.99 22.52
N LEU A 265 -11.34 4.59 22.07
CA LEU A 265 -10.09 3.87 21.86
C LEU A 265 -9.32 3.79 23.18
N ASP A 266 -8.43 2.80 23.28
CA ASP A 266 -7.45 2.75 24.36
C ASP A 266 -6.53 3.99 24.34
N GLY A 267 -5.82 4.25 25.44
CA GLY A 267 -4.78 5.28 25.53
C GLY A 267 -3.59 5.04 24.59
N ASP A 268 -3.39 3.80 24.16
CA ASP A 268 -2.45 3.38 23.12
C ASP A 268 -3.18 2.44 22.13
N PRO A 269 -3.97 2.99 21.18
CA PRO A 269 -4.87 2.18 20.36
C PRO A 269 -4.12 1.17 19.48
N ASP A 270 -4.41 -0.12 19.65
CA ASP A 270 -3.91 -1.20 18.81
C ASP A 270 -5.07 -1.91 18.10
N PRO A 271 -5.02 -2.14 16.78
CA PRO A 271 -5.97 -3.03 16.10
C PRO A 271 -6.07 -4.44 16.68
N ALA A 272 -5.07 -4.89 17.43
CA ALA A 272 -5.09 -6.15 18.18
C ALA A 272 -5.97 -6.08 19.44
N ASP A 273 -6.31 -4.89 19.95
CA ASP A 273 -7.18 -4.72 21.12
C ASP A 273 -8.55 -5.36 20.88
N CYS A 274 -9.10 -5.17 19.68
CA CYS A 274 -10.38 -5.76 19.31
C CYS A 274 -10.41 -6.13 17.82
N ALA A 275 -10.63 -7.42 17.54
CA ALA A 275 -10.87 -7.92 16.20
C ALA A 275 -12.31 -7.62 15.75
N THR A 276 -13.29 -7.78 16.65
CA THR A 276 -14.65 -7.30 16.46
C THR A 276 -15.25 -6.80 17.78
N TYR A 277 -16.10 -5.78 17.71
CA TYR A 277 -16.89 -5.28 18.84
C TYR A 277 -18.13 -4.59 18.28
N SER A 278 -19.32 -5.08 18.61
CA SER A 278 -20.57 -4.67 17.96
C SER A 278 -21.38 -3.65 18.75
N SER A 279 -21.06 -3.47 20.04
CA SER A 279 -21.77 -2.57 20.94
C SER A 279 -21.31 -1.11 20.87
N CYS A 280 -20.31 -0.80 20.05
CA CYS A 280 -19.92 0.57 19.71
C CYS A 280 -20.34 0.92 18.26
N PRO A 281 -21.06 2.05 18.05
CA PRO A 281 -21.58 2.46 16.74
C PRO A 281 -20.55 3.11 15.81
#